data_AF-A0A0L0CTG9-F1
#
_entry.id   AF-A0A0L0CTG9-F1
#
_cell.length_a   1.000
_cell.length_b   1.000
_cell.length_c   1.000
_cell.angle_alpha   90.00
_cell.angle_beta   90.00
_cell.angle_gamma   90.00
#
_symmetry.space_group_name_H-M   'P 1'
#
loop_
_entity.id
_entity.type
_entity.pdbx_description
1 polymer ?
#
loop_
_entity_poly.entity_id
_entity_poly.type
_entity_poly.pdbx_seq_one_letter_code
_entity_poly.pdbx_strand_id
1 'polypeptide(L)'
;MSTFFIEYGERTIERRQKYKEQCDKDIQEIIEKDKIQKSLAEKVEKGCLRCGCGLGGVAAGVGIIGPIAVNELNKAALVAAAQKGIDAGIVKAIAELYNKFLLTTLNDRPLTTVITARNFKDINVLGHLVQAEYNRMLDAATINDNSIFSMYHGLKGTEPIQAIAANARTAATKAAAEAARVEGVEITAANTASYDLYIAIAYSVTAILVIVLIMIIIYLILRYRRKKKKKKKIEYTKLLKE
;
A
#
# COMPACT_ATOMS: atom_id res chain seq x y z
N MET A 1 84.56 6.35 50.51
CA MET A 1 84.11 6.14 49.12
C MET A 1 83.05 5.04 48.98
N SER A 2 82.71 4.31 50.05
CA SER A 2 81.98 3.03 49.96
C SER A 2 80.46 3.13 50.11
N THR A 3 79.93 4.15 50.80
CA THR A 3 78.49 4.30 51.08
C THR A 3 77.71 4.90 49.90
N PHE A 4 78.32 5.79 49.12
CA PHE A 4 77.66 6.46 47.98
C PHE A 4 77.33 5.49 46.82
N PHE A 5 78.20 4.51 46.54
CA PHE A 5 77.96 3.53 45.47
C PHE A 5 76.86 2.53 45.84
N ILE A 6 76.68 2.20 47.13
CA ILE A 6 75.62 1.31 47.60
C ILE A 6 74.26 2.00 47.46
N GLU A 7 74.17 3.27 47.90
CA GLU A 7 72.93 4.07 47.83
C GLU A 7 72.52 4.43 46.38
N TYR A 8 73.50 4.49 45.45
CA TYR A 8 73.23 4.64 44.02
C TYR A 8 72.74 3.32 43.37
N GLY A 9 73.25 2.18 43.85
CA GLY A 9 72.81 0.84 43.46
C GLY A 9 71.36 0.56 43.86
N GLU A 10 71.00 0.87 45.11
CA GLU A 10 69.64 0.64 45.61
C GLU A 10 68.58 1.47 44.88
N ARG A 11 68.85 2.76 44.62
CA ARG A 11 67.95 3.61 43.80
C ARG A 11 67.76 3.12 42.37
N THR A 12 68.78 2.51 41.76
CA THR A 12 68.66 1.98 40.39
C THR A 12 67.93 0.63 40.33
N ILE A 13 67.93 -0.14 41.43
CA ILE A 13 67.12 -1.35 41.59
C ILE A 13 65.65 -0.98 41.82
N GLU A 14 65.36 -0.04 42.73
CA GLU A 14 63.99 0.43 42.99
C GLU A 14 63.32 1.02 41.74
N ARG A 15 64.03 1.87 40.97
CA ARG A 15 63.50 2.41 39.71
C ARG A 15 63.16 1.29 38.72
N ARG A 16 64.04 0.27 38.59
CA ARG A 16 63.78 -0.87 37.70
C ARG A 16 62.57 -1.70 38.14
N GLN A 17 62.35 -1.86 39.45
CA GLN A 17 61.16 -2.50 39.99
C GLN A 17 59.88 -1.71 39.67
N LYS A 18 59.90 -0.38 39.87
CA LYS A 18 58.77 0.50 39.52
C LYS A 18 58.38 0.42 38.05
N TYR A 19 59.35 0.42 37.13
CA TYR A 19 59.05 0.32 35.70
C TYR A 19 58.49 -1.05 35.30
N LYS A 20 58.93 -2.14 35.95
CA LYS A 20 58.35 -3.48 35.74
C LYS A 20 56.91 -3.54 36.22
N GLU A 21 56.62 -3.06 37.43
CA GLU A 21 55.26 -3.01 37.95
C GLU A 21 54.33 -2.14 37.09
N GLN A 22 54.82 -1.00 36.61
CA GLN A 22 54.05 -0.13 35.72
C GLN A 22 53.72 -0.84 34.39
N CYS A 23 54.70 -1.55 33.81
CA CYS A 23 54.52 -2.29 32.57
C CYS A 23 53.53 -3.46 32.74
N ASP A 24 53.62 -4.20 33.84
CA ASP A 24 52.69 -5.29 34.15
C ASP A 24 51.25 -4.77 34.35
N LYS A 25 51.09 -3.59 34.98
CA LYS A 25 49.79 -2.90 35.12
C LYS A 25 49.20 -2.52 33.77
N ASP A 26 49.98 -1.89 32.90
CA ASP A 26 49.52 -1.46 31.58
C ASP A 26 49.17 -2.67 30.68
N ILE A 27 49.93 -3.77 30.80
CA ILE A 27 49.65 -5.03 30.12
C ILE A 27 48.31 -5.62 30.59
N GLN A 28 48.05 -5.65 31.91
CA GLN A 28 46.77 -6.14 32.43
C GLN A 28 45.59 -5.28 31.96
N GLU A 29 45.71 -3.95 31.96
CA GLU A 29 44.64 -3.06 31.51
C GLU A 29 44.30 -3.28 30.01
N ILE A 30 45.32 -3.51 29.18
CA ILE A 30 45.13 -3.82 27.75
C ILE A 30 44.41 -5.15 27.56
N ILE A 31 44.75 -6.18 28.36
CA ILE A 31 44.10 -7.50 28.30
C ILE A 31 42.63 -7.40 28.71
N GLU A 32 42.32 -6.66 29.79
CA GLU A 32 40.95 -6.46 30.25
C GLU A 32 40.12 -5.70 29.22
N LYS A 33 40.64 -4.61 28.65
CA LYS A 33 39.95 -3.87 27.57
C LYS A 33 39.67 -4.75 26.34
N ASP A 34 40.61 -5.59 25.93
CA ASP A 34 40.42 -6.50 24.78
C ASP A 34 39.35 -7.57 25.08
N LYS A 35 39.29 -8.08 26.32
CA LYS A 35 38.29 -9.04 26.79
C LYS A 35 36.88 -8.45 26.79
N ILE A 36 36.72 -7.20 27.25
CA ILE A 36 35.43 -6.48 27.23
C ILE A 36 34.97 -6.24 25.78
N GLN A 37 35.86 -5.76 24.90
CA GLN A 37 35.53 -5.57 23.48
C GLN A 37 35.13 -6.87 22.78
N LYS A 38 35.80 -7.99 23.11
CA LYS A 38 35.47 -9.31 22.57
C LYS A 38 34.08 -9.78 23.04
N SER A 39 33.75 -9.57 24.33
CA SER A 39 32.44 -9.92 24.89
C SER A 39 31.30 -9.07 24.33
N LEU A 40 31.54 -7.77 24.10
CA LEU A 40 30.57 -6.86 23.48
C LEU A 40 30.31 -7.25 22.03
N ALA A 41 31.36 -7.57 21.27
CA ALA A 41 31.21 -8.03 19.89
C ALA A 41 30.40 -9.34 19.81
N GLU A 42 30.67 -10.30 20.70
CA GLU A 42 29.98 -11.58 20.74
C GLU A 42 28.49 -11.44 21.13
N LYS A 43 28.17 -10.50 22.04
CA LYS A 43 26.78 -10.17 22.40
C LYS A 43 26.03 -9.49 21.26
N VAL A 44 26.68 -8.58 20.54
CA VAL A 44 26.08 -7.92 19.36
C VAL A 44 25.87 -8.94 18.23
N GLU A 45 26.80 -9.87 18.03
CA GLU A 45 26.70 -10.93 17.02
C GLU A 45 25.58 -11.93 17.34
N LYS A 46 25.45 -12.37 18.60
CA LYS A 46 24.33 -13.21 19.07
C LYS A 46 22.98 -12.48 19.01
N GLY A 47 22.95 -11.18 19.32
CA GLY A 47 21.75 -10.34 19.18
C GLY A 47 21.31 -10.19 17.72
N CYS A 48 22.27 -9.99 16.81
CA CYS A 48 22.01 -9.87 15.38
C CYS A 48 21.56 -11.20 14.75
N LEU A 49 22.10 -12.35 15.21
CA LEU A 49 21.65 -13.68 14.76
C LEU A 49 20.21 -13.99 15.19
N ARG A 50 19.83 -13.61 16.42
CA ARG A 50 18.45 -13.75 16.92
C ARG A 50 17.46 -12.86 16.15
N CYS A 51 17.86 -11.65 15.79
CA CYS A 51 17.06 -10.78 14.93
C CYS A 51 16.90 -11.35 13.51
N GLY A 52 17.97 -11.92 12.94
CA GLY A 52 17.97 -12.54 11.61
C GLY A 52 17.04 -13.76 11.49
N CYS A 53 16.96 -14.60 12.52
CA CYS A 53 16.02 -15.73 12.54
C CYS A 53 14.55 -15.30 12.67
N GLY A 54 14.26 -14.15 13.30
CA GLY A 54 12.90 -13.57 13.36
C GLY A 54 12.42 -13.03 12.01
N LEU A 55 13.34 -12.43 11.23
CA LEU A 55 13.06 -11.94 9.87
C LEU A 55 12.77 -13.06 8.86
N GLY A 56 13.33 -14.26 9.06
CA GLY A 56 13.06 -15.43 8.23
C GLY A 56 11.60 -15.93 8.29
N GLY A 57 10.92 -15.76 9.42
CA GLY A 57 9.50 -16.10 9.57
C GLY A 57 8.55 -15.09 8.91
N VAL A 58 8.91 -13.81 8.93
CA VAL A 58 8.11 -12.73 8.30
C VAL A 58 8.18 -12.83 6.78
N ALA A 59 9.32 -13.23 6.20
CA ALA A 59 9.45 -13.43 4.76
C ALA A 59 8.49 -14.49 4.19
N ALA A 60 8.24 -15.58 4.94
CA ALA A 60 7.30 -16.62 4.54
C ALA A 60 5.83 -16.16 4.61
N GLY A 61 5.47 -15.34 5.62
CA GLY A 61 4.12 -14.79 5.77
C GLY A 61 3.75 -13.75 4.70
N VAL A 62 4.70 -12.88 4.35
CA VAL A 62 4.47 -11.81 3.36
C VAL A 62 4.55 -12.35 1.91
N GLY A 63 5.36 -13.38 1.65
CA GLY A 63 5.62 -13.89 0.30
C GLY A 63 4.51 -14.72 -0.34
N ILE A 64 3.68 -15.41 0.45
CA ILE A 64 2.65 -16.34 -0.08
C ILE A 64 1.22 -15.89 0.27
N ILE A 65 0.97 -15.42 1.50
CA ILE A 65 -0.38 -15.02 1.93
C ILE A 65 -0.73 -13.61 1.41
N GLY A 66 0.27 -12.71 1.35
CA GLY A 66 0.10 -11.34 0.88
C GLY A 66 -0.50 -11.24 -0.54
N PRO A 67 0.09 -11.89 -1.57
CA PRO A 67 -0.39 -11.77 -2.95
C PRO A 67 -1.81 -12.32 -3.17
N ILE A 68 -2.16 -13.43 -2.49
CA ILE A 68 -3.48 -14.06 -2.62
C ILE A 68 -4.56 -13.17 -2.00
N ALA A 69 -4.32 -12.68 -0.78
CA ALA A 69 -5.25 -11.79 -0.09
C ALA A 69 -5.46 -10.47 -0.84
N VAL A 70 -4.40 -9.87 -1.41
CA VAL A 70 -4.49 -8.64 -2.21
C VAL A 70 -5.32 -8.86 -3.48
N ASN A 71 -5.18 -10.01 -4.15
CA ASN A 71 -5.95 -10.30 -5.36
C ASN A 71 -7.46 -10.44 -5.09
N GLU A 72 -7.85 -11.06 -3.97
CA GLU A 72 -9.26 -11.16 -3.58
C GLU A 72 -9.86 -9.81 -3.19
N LEU A 73 -9.10 -8.99 -2.45
CA LEU A 73 -9.50 -7.63 -2.10
C LEU A 73 -9.69 -6.75 -3.34
N ASN A 74 -8.81 -6.87 -4.34
CA ASN A 74 -8.96 -6.16 -5.61
C ASN A 74 -10.24 -6.57 -6.35
N LYS A 75 -10.56 -7.87 -6.39
CA LYS A 75 -11.83 -8.34 -6.99
C LYS A 75 -13.05 -7.81 -6.25
N ALA A 76 -13.02 -7.82 -4.91
CA ALA A 76 -14.11 -7.29 -4.10
C ALA A 76 -14.31 -5.78 -4.32
N ALA A 77 -13.21 -5.02 -4.43
CA ALA A 77 -13.26 -3.58 -4.71
C ALA A 77 -13.87 -3.29 -6.09
N LEU A 78 -13.53 -4.07 -7.12
CA LEU A 78 -14.13 -3.95 -8.45
C LEU A 78 -15.63 -4.26 -8.45
N VAL A 79 -16.05 -5.31 -7.74
CA VAL A 79 -17.48 -5.66 -7.61
C VAL A 79 -18.24 -4.54 -6.88
N ALA A 80 -17.67 -3.98 -5.81
CA ALA A 80 -18.27 -2.87 -5.08
C ALA A 80 -18.37 -1.60 -5.93
N ALA A 81 -17.34 -1.29 -6.72
CA ALA A 81 -17.36 -0.16 -7.66
C ALA A 81 -18.43 -0.32 -8.75
N ALA A 82 -18.52 -1.52 -9.34
CA ALA A 82 -19.55 -1.85 -10.32
C ALA A 82 -20.97 -1.71 -9.73
N GLN A 83 -21.18 -2.16 -8.49
CA GLN A 83 -22.48 -2.02 -7.82
C GLN A 83 -22.85 -0.54 -7.60
N LYS A 84 -21.91 0.29 -7.12
CA LYS A 84 -22.14 1.73 -6.98
C LYS A 84 -22.43 2.41 -8.32
N GLY A 85 -21.74 2.00 -9.39
CA GLY A 85 -22.02 2.44 -10.75
C GLY A 85 -23.45 2.07 -11.19
N ILE A 86 -23.87 0.82 -10.95
CA ILE A 86 -25.23 0.36 -11.23
C ILE A 86 -26.27 1.20 -10.48
N ASP A 87 -26.08 1.42 -9.18
CA ASP A 87 -27.02 2.18 -8.35
C ASP A 87 -27.16 3.63 -8.85
N ALA A 88 -26.04 4.29 -9.16
CA ALA A 88 -26.04 5.63 -9.74
C ALA A 88 -26.71 5.67 -11.13
N GLY A 89 -26.46 4.65 -11.96
CA GLY A 89 -27.09 4.48 -13.26
C GLY A 89 -28.60 4.34 -13.19
N ILE A 90 -29.12 3.53 -12.26
CA ILE A 90 -30.56 3.36 -12.03
C ILE A 90 -31.19 4.69 -11.62
N VAL A 91 -30.60 5.39 -10.65
CA VAL A 91 -31.09 6.71 -10.22
C VAL A 91 -31.12 7.69 -11.38
N LYS A 92 -30.07 7.69 -12.22
CA LYS A 92 -30.00 8.56 -13.39
C LYS A 92 -31.04 8.21 -14.45
N ALA A 93 -31.27 6.92 -14.71
CA ALA A 93 -32.30 6.47 -15.64
C ALA A 93 -33.70 6.92 -15.20
N ILE A 94 -34.04 6.73 -13.92
CA ILE A 94 -35.31 7.17 -13.34
C ILE A 94 -35.47 8.69 -13.47
N ALA A 95 -34.43 9.45 -13.13
CA ALA A 95 -34.46 10.91 -13.24
C ALA A 95 -34.64 11.39 -14.69
N GLU A 96 -33.96 10.78 -15.66
CA GLU A 96 -34.12 11.14 -17.07
C GLU A 96 -35.49 10.73 -17.61
N LEU A 97 -36.05 9.58 -17.22
CA LEU A 97 -37.41 9.18 -17.59
C LEU A 97 -38.45 10.17 -17.04
N TYR A 98 -38.29 10.60 -15.77
CA TYR A 98 -39.12 11.64 -15.19
C TYR A 98 -38.98 12.96 -15.94
N ASN A 99 -37.76 13.44 -16.18
CA ASN A 99 -37.54 14.74 -16.83
C ASN A 99 -37.97 14.76 -18.30
N LYS A 100 -37.87 13.64 -19.01
CA LYS A 100 -38.21 13.56 -20.44
C LYS A 100 -39.68 13.26 -20.69
N PHE A 101 -40.31 12.48 -19.81
CA PHE A 101 -41.67 12.00 -20.05
C PHE A 101 -42.68 12.38 -18.98
N LEU A 102 -42.22 12.98 -17.87
CA LEU A 102 -43.01 13.24 -16.66
C LEU A 102 -43.60 11.95 -16.06
N LEU A 103 -42.91 10.83 -16.27
CA LEU A 103 -43.32 9.52 -15.78
C LEU A 103 -42.81 9.30 -14.35
N THR A 104 -43.70 8.83 -13.50
CA THR A 104 -43.40 8.29 -12.16
C THR A 104 -43.67 6.79 -12.07
N THR A 105 -44.45 6.27 -13.03
CA THR A 105 -44.85 4.87 -13.14
C THR A 105 -44.72 4.37 -14.58
N LEU A 106 -44.48 3.08 -14.74
CA LEU A 106 -44.55 2.33 -15.99
C LEU A 106 -45.39 1.08 -15.75
N ASN A 107 -46.44 0.87 -16.55
CA ASN A 107 -47.40 -0.22 -16.39
C ASN A 107 -47.96 -0.28 -14.96
N ASP A 108 -48.44 0.87 -14.48
CA ASP A 108 -48.97 1.11 -13.12
C ASP A 108 -48.02 0.74 -11.97
N ARG A 109 -46.72 0.53 -12.26
CA ARG A 109 -45.69 0.22 -11.27
C ARG A 109 -44.70 1.38 -11.15
N PRO A 110 -44.23 1.71 -9.93
CA PRO A 110 -43.23 2.75 -9.75
C PRO A 110 -41.96 2.51 -10.59
N LEU A 111 -41.37 3.57 -11.13
CA LEU A 111 -40.11 3.47 -11.88
C LEU A 111 -39.00 2.77 -11.08
N THR A 112 -38.97 2.97 -9.76
CA THR A 112 -38.01 2.31 -8.84
C THR A 112 -38.12 0.78 -8.83
N THR A 113 -39.27 0.22 -9.22
CA THR A 113 -39.49 -1.23 -9.29
C THR A 113 -39.21 -1.77 -10.69
N VAL A 114 -39.54 -1.00 -11.72
CA VAL A 114 -39.42 -1.42 -13.13
C VAL A 114 -37.99 -1.29 -13.64
N ILE A 115 -37.29 -0.24 -13.21
CA ILE A 115 -35.91 0.05 -13.61
C ILE A 115 -34.96 -0.64 -12.64
N THR A 116 -34.14 -1.54 -13.17
CA THR A 116 -33.26 -2.43 -12.40
C THR A 116 -31.87 -2.45 -13.01
N ALA A 117 -30.93 -3.10 -12.31
CA ALA A 117 -29.57 -3.35 -12.79
C ALA A 117 -29.50 -4.00 -14.18
N ARG A 118 -30.55 -4.72 -14.59
CA ARG A 118 -30.59 -5.44 -15.86
C ARG A 118 -30.97 -4.55 -17.05
N ASN A 119 -31.71 -3.46 -16.84
CA ASN A 119 -32.37 -2.74 -17.93
C ASN A 119 -32.15 -1.23 -17.94
N PHE A 120 -31.59 -0.63 -16.88
CA PHE A 120 -31.45 0.83 -16.75
C PHE A 120 -30.66 1.52 -17.87
N LYS A 121 -29.80 0.77 -18.56
CA LYS A 121 -28.96 1.23 -19.67
C LYS A 121 -29.35 0.64 -21.03
N ASP A 122 -30.38 -0.21 -21.07
CA ASP A 122 -30.80 -0.88 -22.29
C ASP A 122 -31.77 0.03 -23.06
N ILE A 123 -31.28 0.55 -24.19
CA ILE A 123 -32.02 1.47 -25.06
C ILE A 123 -33.32 0.83 -25.55
N ASN A 124 -33.29 -0.45 -25.92
CA ASN A 124 -34.44 -1.13 -26.49
C ASN A 124 -35.48 -1.41 -25.41
N VAL A 125 -35.04 -1.91 -24.25
CA VAL A 125 -35.95 -2.21 -23.14
C VAL A 125 -36.61 -0.94 -22.62
N LEU A 126 -35.85 0.14 -22.39
CA LEU A 126 -36.44 1.41 -21.96
C LEU A 126 -37.37 2.00 -23.03
N GLY A 127 -36.99 1.94 -24.30
CA GLY A 127 -37.86 2.38 -25.41
C GLY A 127 -39.19 1.63 -25.44
N HIS A 128 -39.15 0.30 -25.36
CA HIS A 128 -40.35 -0.53 -25.35
C HIS A 128 -41.21 -0.32 -24.11
N LEU A 129 -40.62 -0.15 -22.92
CA LEU A 129 -41.38 0.12 -21.70
C LEU A 129 -42.16 1.44 -21.79
N VAL A 130 -41.49 2.50 -22.24
CA VAL A 130 -42.13 3.82 -22.39
C VAL A 130 -43.18 3.80 -23.51
N GLN A 131 -42.90 3.10 -24.61
CA GLN A 131 -43.86 2.96 -25.71
C GLN A 131 -45.09 2.15 -25.28
N ALA A 132 -44.91 1.09 -24.50
CA ALA A 132 -46.03 0.32 -23.96
C ALA A 132 -46.89 1.18 -23.03
N GLU A 133 -46.28 2.02 -22.19
CA GLU A 133 -47.01 2.95 -21.34
C GLU A 133 -47.79 3.99 -22.15
N TYR A 134 -47.18 4.54 -23.20
CA TYR A 134 -47.85 5.43 -24.14
C TYR A 134 -49.09 4.78 -24.78
N ASN A 135 -48.94 3.57 -25.32
CA ASN A 135 -50.05 2.83 -25.94
C ASN A 135 -51.15 2.51 -24.92
N ARG A 136 -50.78 2.11 -23.69
CA ARG A 136 -51.75 1.86 -22.62
C ARG A 136 -52.56 3.10 -22.28
N MET A 137 -51.91 4.26 -22.16
CA MET A 137 -52.61 5.52 -21.88
C MET A 137 -53.49 5.96 -23.04
N LEU A 138 -53.10 5.66 -24.29
CA LEU A 138 -53.90 5.90 -25.48
C LEU A 138 -55.17 5.04 -25.46
N ASP A 139 -55.03 3.74 -25.21
CA ASP A 139 -56.16 2.79 -25.15
C ASP A 139 -57.13 3.11 -24.00
N ALA A 140 -56.60 3.57 -22.87
CA ALA A 140 -57.39 3.96 -21.71
C ALA A 140 -58.01 5.37 -21.84
N ALA A 141 -57.69 6.13 -22.90
CA ALA A 141 -58.05 7.54 -23.07
C ALA A 141 -57.65 8.41 -21.85
N THR A 142 -56.51 8.11 -21.22
CA THR A 142 -56.00 8.77 -20.01
C THR A 142 -54.81 9.69 -20.27
N ILE A 143 -54.46 9.95 -21.54
CA ILE A 143 -53.43 10.94 -21.88
C ILE A 143 -53.95 12.31 -21.43
N ASN A 144 -53.45 12.78 -20.29
CA ASN A 144 -53.76 14.10 -19.76
C ASN A 144 -52.84 15.16 -20.40
N ASP A 145 -53.27 16.42 -20.32
CA ASP A 145 -52.53 17.56 -20.89
C ASP A 145 -51.14 17.78 -20.25
N ASN A 146 -50.89 17.16 -19.09
CA ASN A 146 -49.68 17.34 -18.28
C ASN A 146 -48.59 16.29 -18.56
N SER A 147 -48.78 15.40 -19.54
CA SER A 147 -47.78 14.43 -20.00
C SER A 147 -47.19 14.85 -21.34
N ILE A 148 -45.89 14.59 -21.59
CA ILE A 148 -45.31 14.81 -22.93
C ILE A 148 -46.01 13.96 -24.01
N PHE A 149 -46.73 12.92 -23.60
CA PHE A 149 -47.53 12.09 -24.48
C PHE A 149 -48.71 12.82 -25.12
N SER A 150 -49.22 13.92 -24.52
CA SER A 150 -50.24 14.77 -25.15
C SER A 150 -49.68 15.43 -26.42
N MET A 151 -48.43 15.91 -26.36
CA MET A 151 -47.73 16.46 -27.51
C MET A 151 -47.50 15.39 -28.59
N TYR A 152 -47.17 14.16 -28.19
CA TYR A 152 -46.95 13.06 -29.13
C TYR A 152 -48.23 12.58 -29.80
N HIS A 153 -49.36 12.61 -29.09
CA HIS A 153 -50.67 12.24 -29.65
C HIS A 153 -51.07 13.11 -30.86
N GLY A 154 -50.65 14.38 -30.88
CA GLY A 154 -50.88 15.28 -32.00
C GLY A 154 -49.99 15.04 -33.24
N LEU A 155 -48.97 14.20 -33.13
CA LEU A 155 -48.05 13.89 -34.22
C LEU A 155 -48.64 12.80 -35.14
N LYS A 156 -48.22 12.78 -36.41
CA LYS A 156 -48.77 11.87 -37.43
C LYS A 156 -47.81 10.74 -37.75
N GLY A 157 -48.37 9.59 -38.16
CA GLY A 157 -47.58 8.45 -38.62
C GLY A 157 -46.69 7.88 -37.52
N THR A 158 -45.39 7.71 -37.81
CA THR A 158 -44.42 7.08 -36.90
C THR A 158 -43.69 8.07 -35.98
N GLU A 159 -43.97 9.37 -36.08
CA GLU A 159 -43.31 10.42 -35.30
C GLU A 159 -43.42 10.23 -33.77
N PRO A 160 -44.58 9.83 -33.19
CA PRO A 160 -44.67 9.57 -31.74
C PRO A 160 -43.67 8.51 -31.29
N ILE A 161 -43.56 7.42 -32.07
CA ILE A 161 -42.71 6.28 -31.77
C ILE A 161 -41.24 6.69 -31.85
N GLN A 162 -40.87 7.49 -32.83
CA GLN A 162 -39.51 8.01 -32.99
C GLN A 162 -39.13 8.95 -31.85
N ALA A 163 -40.04 9.84 -31.43
CA ALA A 163 -39.81 10.75 -30.32
C ALA A 163 -39.61 10.00 -28.99
N ILE A 164 -40.45 8.98 -28.74
CA ILE A 164 -40.31 8.10 -27.58
C ILE A 164 -38.97 7.38 -27.60
N ALA A 165 -38.62 6.76 -28.74
CA ALA A 165 -37.36 6.03 -28.88
C ALA A 165 -36.14 6.95 -28.68
N ALA A 166 -36.15 8.18 -29.21
CA ALA A 166 -35.06 9.13 -29.06
C ALA A 166 -34.86 9.59 -27.61
N ASN A 167 -35.94 9.87 -26.90
CA ASN A 167 -35.88 10.31 -25.50
C ASN A 167 -35.52 9.14 -24.57
N ALA A 168 -36.06 7.94 -24.80
CA ALA A 168 -35.69 6.73 -24.06
C ALA A 168 -34.22 6.35 -24.28
N ARG A 169 -33.73 6.49 -25.52
CA ARG A 169 -32.30 6.34 -25.85
C ARG A 169 -31.46 7.34 -25.07
N THR A 170 -31.88 8.61 -24.99
CA THR A 170 -31.17 9.64 -24.21
C THR A 170 -31.12 9.30 -22.72
N ALA A 171 -32.21 8.78 -22.16
CA ALA A 171 -32.23 8.32 -20.77
C ALA A 171 -31.25 7.16 -20.55
N ALA A 172 -31.30 6.13 -21.40
CA ALA A 172 -30.41 4.98 -21.33
C ALA A 172 -28.92 5.35 -21.47
N THR A 173 -28.57 6.22 -22.42
CA THR A 173 -27.18 6.61 -22.66
C THR A 173 -26.62 7.45 -21.53
N LYS A 174 -27.40 8.40 -20.99
CA LYS A 174 -26.98 9.17 -19.82
C LYS A 174 -26.87 8.32 -18.56
N ALA A 175 -27.76 7.35 -18.39
CA ALA A 175 -27.69 6.39 -17.29
C ALA A 175 -26.45 5.50 -17.39
N ALA A 176 -26.12 5.02 -18.59
CA ALA A 176 -24.90 4.26 -18.86
C ALA A 176 -23.64 5.09 -18.60
N ALA A 177 -23.63 6.35 -19.05
CA ALA A 177 -22.51 7.26 -18.83
C ALA A 177 -22.29 7.55 -17.34
N GLU A 178 -23.36 7.78 -16.59
CA GLU A 178 -23.28 8.02 -15.14
C GLU A 178 -22.80 6.78 -14.39
N ALA A 179 -23.29 5.59 -14.75
CA ALA A 179 -22.82 4.34 -14.18
C ALA A 179 -21.31 4.15 -14.38
N ALA A 180 -20.84 4.33 -15.62
CA ALA A 180 -19.41 4.24 -15.95
C ALA A 180 -18.57 5.30 -15.23
N ARG A 181 -19.10 6.53 -15.09
CA ARG A 181 -18.43 7.62 -14.38
C ARG A 181 -18.24 7.28 -12.89
N VAL A 182 -19.30 6.82 -12.23
CA VAL A 182 -19.24 6.49 -10.79
C VAL A 182 -18.37 5.26 -10.56
N GLU A 183 -18.51 4.22 -11.37
CA GLU A 183 -17.64 3.04 -11.31
C GLU A 183 -16.16 3.43 -11.46
N GLY A 184 -15.82 4.27 -12.45
CA GLY A 184 -14.45 4.75 -12.65
C GLY A 184 -13.89 5.58 -11.49
N VAL A 185 -14.73 6.42 -10.85
CA VAL A 185 -14.35 7.19 -9.66
C VAL A 185 -14.03 6.26 -8.48
N GLU A 186 -14.84 5.24 -8.26
CA GLU A 186 -14.66 4.29 -7.17
C GLU A 186 -13.43 3.39 -7.38
N ILE A 187 -13.18 2.95 -8.62
CA ILE A 187 -11.95 2.22 -8.96
C ILE A 187 -10.71 3.09 -8.71
N THR A 188 -10.76 4.36 -9.12
CA THR A 188 -9.65 5.30 -8.89
C THR A 188 -9.41 5.50 -7.39
N ALA A 189 -10.47 5.66 -6.60
CA ALA A 189 -10.35 5.81 -5.15
C ALA A 189 -9.71 4.58 -4.49
N ALA A 190 -10.12 3.37 -4.88
CA ALA A 190 -9.53 2.12 -4.38
C ALA A 190 -8.05 1.98 -4.74
N ASN A 191 -7.66 2.37 -5.95
CA ASN A 191 -6.27 2.34 -6.41
C ASN A 191 -5.40 3.36 -5.67
N THR A 192 -5.90 4.59 -5.44
CA THR A 192 -5.19 5.61 -4.66
C THR A 192 -4.93 5.13 -3.23
N ALA A 193 -5.95 4.58 -2.56
CA ALA A 193 -5.78 4.04 -1.22
C ALA A 193 -4.75 2.88 -1.18
N SER A 194 -4.70 2.05 -2.22
CA SER A 194 -3.72 0.98 -2.36
C SER A 194 -2.30 1.51 -2.56
N TYR A 195 -2.14 2.57 -3.36
CA TYR A 195 -0.85 3.21 -3.62
C TYR A 195 -0.27 3.87 -2.36
N ASP A 196 -1.10 4.53 -1.55
CA ASP A 196 -0.67 5.14 -0.29
C ASP A 196 -0.14 4.09 0.71
N LEU A 197 -0.79 2.94 0.80
CA LEU A 197 -0.31 1.80 1.60
C LEU A 197 1.01 1.24 1.06
N TYR A 198 1.14 1.12 -0.27
CA TYR A 198 2.37 0.67 -0.89
C TYR A 198 3.53 1.62 -0.60
N ILE A 199 3.32 2.94 -0.69
CA ILE A 199 4.32 3.96 -0.34
C ILE A 199 4.76 3.79 1.12
N ALA A 200 3.82 3.63 2.05
CA ALA A 200 4.13 3.45 3.46
C ALA A 200 5.01 2.20 3.70
N ILE A 201 4.70 1.10 3.03
CA ILE A 201 5.51 -0.14 3.08
C ILE A 201 6.90 0.10 2.44
N ALA A 202 6.95 0.77 1.28
CA ALA A 202 8.20 1.04 0.57
C ALA A 202 9.18 1.89 1.41
N TYR A 203 8.68 2.91 2.13
CA TYR A 203 9.50 3.68 3.05
C TYR A 203 10.03 2.85 4.23
N SER A 204 9.19 1.97 4.80
CA SER A 204 9.62 1.05 5.86
C SER A 204 10.76 0.12 5.39
N VAL A 205 10.60 -0.49 4.20
CA VAL A 205 11.63 -1.35 3.60
C VAL A 205 12.91 -0.56 3.31
N THR A 206 12.79 0.65 2.76
CA THR A 206 13.94 1.51 2.46
C THR A 206 14.70 1.88 3.74
N ALA A 207 13.99 2.20 4.82
CA ALA A 207 14.61 2.48 6.11
C ALA A 207 15.41 1.28 6.66
N ILE A 208 14.86 0.07 6.55
CA ILE A 208 15.56 -1.17 6.95
C ILE A 208 16.84 -1.36 6.11
N LEU A 209 16.76 -1.18 4.79
CA LEU A 209 17.92 -1.31 3.90
C LEU A 209 19.03 -0.31 4.26
N VAL A 210 18.69 0.94 4.57
CA VAL A 210 19.67 1.96 4.99
C VAL A 210 20.35 1.56 6.30
N ILE A 211 19.61 1.07 7.29
CA ILE A 211 20.19 0.60 8.57
C ILE A 211 21.16 -0.57 8.32
N VAL A 212 20.77 -1.54 7.50
CA VAL A 212 21.63 -2.68 7.15
C VAL A 212 22.90 -2.23 6.43
N LEU A 213 22.81 -1.28 5.49
CA LEU A 213 23.98 -0.71 4.82
C LEU A 213 24.94 -0.04 5.80
N ILE A 214 24.43 0.76 6.75
CA ILE A 214 25.25 1.40 7.78
C ILE A 214 25.95 0.33 8.65
N MET A 215 25.23 -0.71 9.05
CA MET A 215 25.81 -1.83 9.81
C MET A 215 26.93 -2.52 9.03
N ILE A 216 26.77 -2.74 7.73
CA ILE A 216 27.81 -3.32 6.87
C ILE A 216 29.03 -2.42 6.80
N ILE A 217 28.86 -1.10 6.62
CA ILE A 217 29.98 -0.14 6.58
C ILE A 217 30.75 -0.16 7.90
N ILE A 218 30.06 -0.03 9.04
CA ILE A 218 30.67 -0.08 10.37
C ILE A 218 31.38 -1.42 10.58
N TYR A 219 30.75 -2.52 10.20
CA TYR A 219 31.33 -3.86 10.28
C TYR A 219 32.63 -3.97 9.46
N LEU A 220 32.64 -3.47 8.22
CA LEU A 220 33.82 -3.46 7.36
C LEU A 220 34.96 -2.63 7.96
N ILE A 221 34.67 -1.44 8.51
CA ILE A 221 35.65 -0.59 9.20
C ILE A 221 36.26 -1.33 10.41
N LEU A 222 35.41 -1.91 11.27
CA LEU A 222 35.86 -2.65 12.45
C LEU A 222 36.67 -3.91 12.07
N ARG A 223 36.27 -4.61 11.02
CA ARG A 223 36.99 -5.78 10.49
C ARG A 223 38.35 -5.39 9.93
N TYR A 224 38.41 -4.30 9.18
CA TYR A 224 39.66 -3.76 8.63
C TYR A 224 40.63 -3.36 9.75
N ARG A 225 40.15 -2.61 10.76
CA ARG A 225 40.96 -2.23 11.94
C ARG A 225 41.51 -3.43 12.70
N ARG A 226 40.69 -4.48 12.91
CA ARG A 226 41.13 -5.72 13.59
C ARG A 226 42.23 -6.44 12.81
N LYS A 227 42.12 -6.55 11.48
CA LYS A 227 43.18 -7.15 10.65
C LYS A 227 44.50 -6.37 10.73
N LYS A 228 44.45 -5.03 10.69
CA LYS A 228 45.66 -4.19 10.80
C LYS A 228 46.37 -4.36 12.14
N LYS A 229 45.62 -4.38 13.26
CA LYS A 229 46.19 -4.64 14.60
C LYS A 229 46.87 -6.01 14.69
N LYS A 230 46.27 -7.07 14.14
CA LYS A 230 46.86 -8.42 14.15
C LYS A 230 48.17 -8.48 13.37
N LYS A 231 48.24 -7.86 12.19
CA LYS A 231 49.49 -7.79 11.39
C LYS A 231 50.62 -7.13 12.16
N LYS A 232 50.36 -5.95 12.76
CA LYS A 232 51.35 -5.24 13.59
C LYS A 232 51.85 -6.08 14.77
N LYS A 233 50.95 -6.78 15.50
CA LYS A 233 51.36 -7.63 16.63
C LYS A 233 52.32 -8.75 16.19
N ILE A 234 52.04 -9.42 15.07
CA ILE A 234 52.91 -10.49 14.54
C ILE A 234 54.31 -9.96 14.22
N GLU A 235 54.41 -8.75 13.68
CA GLU A 235 55.66 -8.09 13.34
C GLU A 235 56.51 -7.78 14.59
N TYR A 236 55.91 -7.16 15.63
CA TYR A 236 56.61 -6.91 16.90
C TYR A 236 57.02 -8.19 17.63
N THR A 237 56.22 -9.27 17.52
CA THR A 237 56.55 -10.55 18.16
C THR A 237 57.76 -11.23 17.50
N LYS A 238 58.00 -10.96 16.20
CA LYS A 238 59.20 -11.45 15.52
C LYS A 238 60.46 -10.69 15.97
N LEU A 239 60.39 -9.37 16.05
CA LEU A 239 61.52 -8.52 16.48
C LEU A 239 61.98 -8.76 17.93
N LEU A 240 61.10 -9.24 18.81
CA LEU A 240 61.43 -9.55 20.21
C LEU A 240 62.05 -10.93 20.43
N LYS A 241 62.09 -11.78 19.40
CA LYS A 241 62.66 -13.14 19.47
C LYS A 241 64.07 -13.24 18.89
N GLU A 242 64.54 -12.19 18.21
CA GLU A 242 65.95 -11.96 17.88
C GLU A 242 66.63 -11.21 19.04
#